data_AF-X1B5P3-F1
#
_entry.id   AF-X1B5P3-F1
#
_cell.length_a   1.000
_cell.length_b   1.000
_cell.length_c   1.000
_cell.angle_alpha   90.00
_cell.angle_beta   90.00
_cell.angle_gamma   90.00
#
_symmetry.space_group_name_H-M   'P 1'
#
loop_
_entity.id
_entity.type
_entity.pdbx_description
1 polymer ?
#
loop_
_entity_poly.entity_id
_entity_poly.type
_entity_poly.pdbx_seq_one_letter_code
_entity_poly.pdbx_strand_id
1 'polypeptide(L)' 'CMLLIAIGESLKKLDKITDASLLPKYSQIDWKKAKGLRDIISHQYFDVNAEAIFDVCKTKIKILSDTITKIVEDLK' A
#
# COMPACT_ATOMS: atom_id res chain seq x y z
N CYS A 1 -10.12 8.26 -5.60
CA CYS A 1 -9.93 6.90 -5.04
C CYS A 1 -9.19 5.91 -5.96
N MET A 2 -9.24 6.05 -7.30
CA MET A 2 -8.57 5.11 -8.24
C MET A 2 -7.06 4.93 -8.02
N LEU A 3 -6.34 5.98 -7.61
CA LEU A 3 -4.90 5.88 -7.34
C LEU A 3 -4.57 4.95 -6.16
N LEU A 4 -5.37 4.98 -5.09
CA LEU A 4 -5.18 4.11 -3.92
C LEU A 4 -5.44 2.64 -4.27
N ILE A 5 -6.43 2.38 -5.15
CA ILE A 5 -6.70 1.06 -5.70
C ILE A 5 -5.49 0.58 -6.51
N ALA A 6 -4.96 1.41 -7.41
CA ALA A 6 -3.79 1.08 -8.23
C ALA A 6 -2.55 0.76 -7.38
N ILE A 7 -2.31 1.53 -6.30
CA ILE A 7 -1.24 1.26 -5.34
C ILE A 7 -1.42 -0.12 -4.69
N GLY A 8 -2.61 -0.40 -4.12
CA GLY A 8 -2.88 -1.70 -3.49
C GLY A 8 -2.74 -2.88 -4.45
N GLU A 9 -3.20 -2.73 -5.69
CA GLU A 9 -3.04 -3.74 -6.75
C GLU A 9 -1.57 -3.97 -7.10
N SER A 10 -0.79 -2.90 -7.24
CA SER A 10 0.64 -2.98 -7.55
C SER A 10 1.42 -3.66 -6.43
N LEU A 11 1.08 -3.37 -5.16
CA LEU A 11 1.66 -4.04 -4.00
C LEU A 11 1.33 -5.54 -3.98
N LYS A 12 0.09 -5.95 -4.29
CA LYS A 12 -0.27 -7.38 -4.40
C LYS A 12 0.53 -8.08 -5.50
N LYS A 13 0.72 -7.43 -6.65
CA LYS A 13 1.55 -7.97 -7.74
C LYS A 13 3.02 -8.09 -7.34
N LEU A 14 3.58 -7.06 -6.71
CA LEU A 14 4.96 -7.07 -6.23
C LEU A 14 5.20 -8.18 -5.20
N ASP A 15 4.29 -8.33 -4.25
CA ASP A 15 4.32 -9.40 -3.25
C ASP A 15 4.29 -10.78 -3.90
N LYS A 16 3.49 -10.95 -4.96
CA LYS A 16 3.41 -12.20 -5.73
C LYS A 16 4.71 -12.50 -6.51
N ILE A 17 5.27 -11.53 -7.23
CA ILE A 17 6.50 -11.76 -8.04
C ILE A 17 7.75 -11.97 -7.19
N THR A 18 7.71 -11.57 -5.91
CA THR A 18 8.81 -11.74 -4.96
C THR A 18 8.57 -12.90 -3.99
N ASP A 19 7.56 -13.73 -4.23
CA ASP A 19 7.16 -14.85 -3.35
C ASP A 19 7.02 -14.44 -1.88
N ALA A 20 6.43 -13.26 -1.66
CA ALA A 20 6.23 -12.63 -0.36
C ALA A 20 7.52 -12.45 0.47
N SER A 21 8.70 -12.45 -0.15
CA SER A 21 9.99 -12.39 0.55
C SER A 21 10.59 -10.98 0.64
N LEU A 22 10.19 -10.06 -0.24
CA LEU A 22 10.78 -8.71 -0.30
C LEU A 22 10.16 -7.77 0.73
N LEU A 23 8.84 -7.58 0.68
CA LEU A 23 8.13 -6.60 1.52
C LEU A 23 8.35 -6.81 3.02
N PRO A 24 8.36 -8.04 3.58
CA PRO A 24 8.59 -8.25 5.01
C PRO A 24 9.93 -7.72 5.54
N LYS A 25 10.92 -7.48 4.66
CA LYS A 25 12.21 -6.86 5.05
C LYS A 25 12.09 -5.38 5.44
N TYR A 26 10.95 -4.75 5.15
CA TYR A 26 10.66 -3.33 5.39
C TYR A 26 9.45 -3.21 6.32
N SER A 27 9.64 -3.51 7.60
CA SER A 27 8.58 -3.64 8.61
C SER A 27 7.92 -2.32 9.03
N GLN A 28 8.42 -1.17 8.58
CA GLN A 28 7.83 0.14 8.85
C GLN A 28 6.46 0.36 8.16
N ILE A 29 6.11 -0.48 7.18
CA ILE A 29 4.80 -0.48 6.52
C ILE A 29 4.01 -1.73 6.91
N ASP A 30 2.76 -1.55 7.30
CA ASP A 30 1.79 -2.64 7.39
C ASP A 30 1.33 -3.05 5.98
N TRP A 31 2.09 -3.94 5.34
CA TRP A 31 1.85 -4.37 3.97
C TRP A 31 0.50 -5.05 3.78
N LYS A 32 -0.02 -5.74 4.81
CA LYS A 32 -1.33 -6.37 4.75
C LYS A 32 -2.42 -5.30 4.63
N LYS A 33 -2.38 -4.25 5.45
CA LYS A 33 -3.32 -3.12 5.35
C LYS A 33 -3.14 -2.33 4.07
N ALA A 34 -1.90 -2.08 3.64
CA ALA A 34 -1.62 -1.35 2.40
C ALA A 34 -2.20 -2.06 1.16
N LYS A 35 -2.06 -3.40 1.09
CA LYS A 35 -2.68 -4.23 0.03
C LYS A 35 -4.21 -4.30 0.17
N GLY A 36 -4.73 -4.37 1.39
CA GLY A 36 -6.16 -4.50 1.69
C GLY A 36 -6.98 -3.23 1.45
N LEU A 37 -6.35 -2.04 1.48
CA LEU A 37 -7.02 -0.76 1.25
C LEU A 37 -7.80 -0.72 -0.08
N ARG A 38 -7.24 -1.33 -1.13
CA ARG A 38 -7.89 -1.47 -2.43
C ARG A 38 -9.21 -2.23 -2.35
N ASP A 39 -9.29 -3.31 -1.55
CA ASP A 39 -10.50 -4.12 -1.45
C ASP A 39 -11.63 -3.33 -0.78
N ILE A 40 -11.32 -2.54 0.26
CA ILE A 40 -12.26 -1.64 0.95
C ILE A 40 -12.78 -0.56 -0.01
N ILE A 41 -11.88 0.13 -0.71
CA ILE A 41 -12.24 1.24 -1.60
C ILE A 41 -13.01 0.76 -2.83
N SER A 42 -12.76 -0.44 -3.34
CA SER A 42 -13.43 -0.96 -4.54
C SER A 42 -14.77 -1.64 -4.25
N HIS A 43 -14.90 -2.37 -3.15
CA HIS A 43 -16.08 -3.22 -2.91
C HIS A 43 -16.96 -2.76 -1.75
N GLN A 44 -16.41 -1.98 -0.81
CA GLN A 44 -17.11 -1.52 0.39
C GLN A 44 -17.21 0.02 0.42
N TYR A 45 -17.22 0.65 -0.76
CA TYR A 45 -17.08 2.11 -0.89
C TYR A 45 -18.27 2.89 -0.30
N PHE A 46 -19.45 2.30 -0.23
CA PHE A 46 -20.63 2.95 0.37
C PHE A 46 -20.46 3.14 1.89
N ASP A 47 -19.78 2.20 2.55
CA ASP A 47 -19.57 2.18 4.00
C ASP A 47 -18.18 2.70 4.39
N VAL A 48 -17.41 3.24 3.44
CA VAL A 48 -16.05 3.68 3.70
C VAL A 48 -16.06 4.96 4.54
N ASN A 49 -15.27 4.96 5.62
CA ASN A 49 -15.04 6.18 6.38
C ASN A 49 -14.12 7.12 5.59
N ALA A 50 -14.68 8.19 5.04
CA ALA A 50 -13.95 9.18 4.23
C ALA A 50 -12.83 9.89 5.02
N GLU A 51 -13.02 10.15 6.32
CA GLU A 51 -11.99 10.75 7.17
C GLU A 51 -10.80 9.82 7.33
N ALA A 52 -11.04 8.51 7.48
CA ALA A 52 -9.98 7.52 7.55
C ALA A 52 -9.19 7.44 6.23
N ILE A 53 -9.87 7.51 5.08
CA ILE A 53 -9.19 7.56 3.77
C ILE A 53 -8.35 8.84 3.62
N PHE A 54 -8.89 9.97 4.05
CA PHE A 54 -8.17 11.24 4.04
C PHE A 54 -6.92 11.20 4.94
N ASP A 55 -7.04 10.64 6.15
CA ASP A 55 -5.90 10.46 7.04
C ASP A 55 -4.82 9.54 6.44
N VAL A 56 -5.21 8.45 5.78
CA VAL A 56 -4.28 7.58 5.05
C VAL A 56 -3.51 8.36 3.98
N CYS A 57 -4.22 9.17 3.19
CA CYS A 57 -3.59 10.03 2.18
C CYS A 57 -2.57 10.99 2.80
N LYS A 58 -2.93 11.61 3.93
CA LYS A 58 -2.11 12.63 4.60
C LYS A 58 -0.90 12.03 5.34
N THR A 59 -1.06 10.87 5.96
CA THR A 59 -0.06 10.35 6.91
C THR A 59 0.70 9.12 6.42
N LYS A 60 0.13 8.31 5.52
CA LYS A 60 0.70 7.00 5.13
C LYS A 60 1.36 7.02 3.77
N ILE A 61 0.86 7.82 2.82
CA ILE A 61 1.37 7.83 1.44
C ILE A 61 2.84 8.26 1.37
N LYS A 62 3.25 9.27 2.16
CA LYS A 62 4.66 9.69 2.20
C LYS A 62 5.57 8.56 2.68
N ILE A 63 5.20 7.90 3.78
CA ILE A 63 6.00 6.81 4.38
C ILE A 63 6.11 5.64 3.39
N LEU A 64 5.03 5.31 2.69
CA LEU A 64 5.02 4.29 1.65
C LEU A 64 5.97 4.67 0.50
N SER A 65 5.88 5.90 0.00
CA SER A 65 6.75 6.38 -1.08
C SER A 65 8.23 6.32 -0.69
N ASP A 66 8.58 6.83 0.48
CA ASP A 66 9.95 6.82 1.00
C ASP A 66 10.47 5.38 1.12
N THR A 67 9.62 4.46 1.57
CA THR A 67 9.98 3.03 1.70
C THR A 67 10.18 2.36 0.34
N ILE A 68 9.35 2.64 -0.65
CA ILE A 68 9.52 2.11 -2.01
C ILE A 68 10.80 2.64 -2.64
N THR A 69 11.12 3.93 -2.47
CA THR A 69 12.40 4.50 -2.91
C THR A 69 13.57 3.78 -2.27
N LYS A 70 13.53 3.55 -0.95
CA LYS A 70 14.57 2.78 -0.26
C LYS A 70 14.70 1.35 -0.81
N ILE A 71 13.58 0.66 -1.07
CA ILE A 71 13.61 -0.68 -1.70
C ILE A 71 14.36 -0.64 -3.03
N VAL A 72 14.10 0.37 -3.86
CA VAL A 72 14.77 0.53 -5.15
C VAL A 72 16.27 0.80 -4.97
N GLU A 73 16.66 1.58 -3.96
CA GLU A 73 18.07 1.85 -3.64
C GLU A 73 18.80 0.61 -3.13
N ASP A 74 18.18 -0.17 -2.24
CA ASP A 74 18.76 -1.40 -1.66
C ASP A 74 18.90 -2.55 -2.69
N LEU A 75 18.25 -2.44 -3.85
CA LEU A 75 18.30 -3.41 -4.96
C LEU A 75 19.26 -2.99 -6.10
N LYS A 76 19.82 -1.78 -6.07
CA LYS A 76 20.86 -1.35 -7.01
C LYS A 76 22.20 -1.96 -6.64
#